data_AF-A0A6A6YYC3-F1
#
_entry.id   AF-A0A6A6YYC3-F1
#
_cell.length_a   1.000
_cell.length_b   1.000
_cell.length_c   1.000
_cell.angle_alpha   90.00
_cell.angle_beta   90.00
_cell.angle_gamma   90.00
#
_symmetry.space_group_name_H-M   'P 1'
#
loop_
_entity.id
_entity.type
_entity.pdbx_description
1 polymer ?
#
loop_
_entity_poly.entity_id
_entity_poly.type
_entity_poly.pdbx_seq_one_letter_code
_entity_poly.pdbx_strand_id
1 'polypeptide(L)'
;FYLPARLAFNTLAVFLQRVGDENVLPHIHVMLIFVEALSKISCLKPLLAVPWQKVVDFLNTLAGKSKGSTLHQNSEFPHSRTNGTEHCPEDFLIRRQIWAQLYWPTGWFDEVKTDLDERLFTHLSARKLRVDRILWLGVRIA
;
A
#
# COMPACT_ATOMS: atom_id res chain seq x y z
N PHE A 1 -2.79 23.69 -5.32
CA PHE A 1 -2.27 22.31 -5.40
C PHE A 1 -1.17 21.98 -4.38
N TYR A 2 -0.31 22.92 -3.97
CA TYR A 2 0.79 22.65 -3.03
C TYR A 2 0.36 22.32 -1.58
N LEU A 3 -0.63 23.04 -1.03
CA LEU A 3 -1.07 22.86 0.37
C LEU A 3 -1.69 21.47 0.65
N PRO A 4 -2.61 20.93 -0.19
CA PRO A 4 -3.16 19.59 0.04
C PRO A 4 -2.11 18.48 -0.05
N ALA A 5 -1.19 18.56 -1.02
CA ALA A 5 -0.10 17.60 -1.14
C ALA A 5 0.81 17.64 0.09
N ARG A 6 1.18 18.84 0.55
CA ARG A 6 2.00 19.02 1.75
C ARG A 6 1.31 18.49 3.00
N LEU A 7 0.01 18.71 3.16
CA LEU A 7 -0.77 18.14 4.26
C LEU A 7 -0.73 16.60 4.21
N ALA A 8 -1.04 16.00 3.06
CA ALA A 8 -1.04 14.55 2.89
C ALA A 8 0.32 13.93 3.21
N PHE A 9 1.43 14.52 2.72
CA PHE A 9 2.77 13.99 2.98
C PHE A 9 3.28 14.27 4.40
N ASN A 10 2.84 15.36 5.05
CA ASN A 10 3.10 15.57 6.47
C ASN A 10 2.34 14.56 7.34
N THR A 11 1.09 14.25 7.00
CA THR A 11 0.32 13.18 7.67
C THR A 11 1.01 11.83 7.48
N LEU A 12 1.42 11.50 6.26
CA LEU A 12 2.20 10.29 6.00
C LEU A 12 3.48 10.23 6.84
N ALA A 13 4.20 11.34 6.96
CA ALA A 13 5.41 11.42 7.78
C ALA A 13 5.16 11.08 9.26
N VAL A 14 4.02 11.49 9.83
CA VAL A 14 3.62 11.14 11.20
C VAL A 14 3.30 9.65 11.32
N PHE A 15 2.58 9.08 10.36
CA PHE A 15 2.23 7.65 10.37
C PHE A 15 3.47 6.75 10.24
N LEU A 16 4.42 7.11 9.39
CA LEU A 16 5.68 6.38 9.19
C LEU A 16 6.55 6.30 10.46
N GLN A 17 6.36 7.21 11.42
CA GLN A 17 7.09 7.18 12.69
C GLN A 17 6.54 6.14 13.68
N ARG A 18 5.30 5.66 13.49
CA ARG A 18 4.64 4.71 14.40
C ARG A 18 5.03 3.26 14.09
N VAL A 19 6.33 3.02 14.04
CA VAL A 19 6.89 1.71 13.66
C VAL A 19 6.49 0.64 14.67
N GLY A 20 5.89 -0.45 14.19
CA GLY A 20 5.38 -1.54 15.02
C GLY A 20 3.91 -1.42 15.42
N ASP A 21 3.26 -0.28 15.19
CA ASP A 21 1.81 -0.18 15.23
C ASP A 21 1.22 -0.75 13.94
N GLU A 22 0.36 -1.76 14.04
CA GLU A 22 -0.27 -2.37 12.87
C GLU A 22 -1.39 -1.50 12.30
N ASN A 23 -1.97 -0.62 13.11
CA ASN A 23 -3.09 0.23 12.73
C ASN A 23 -2.69 1.32 11.72
N VAL A 24 -1.39 1.59 11.57
CA VAL A 24 -0.90 2.53 10.55
C VAL A 24 -0.72 1.90 9.18
N LEU A 25 -0.69 0.56 9.07
CA LEU A 25 -0.44 -0.14 7.81
C LEU A 25 -1.46 0.19 6.71
N PRO A 26 -2.78 0.24 6.95
CA PRO A 26 -3.74 0.61 5.90
C PRO A 26 -3.50 2.00 5.33
N HIS A 27 -3.19 2.98 6.18
CA HIS A 27 -2.88 4.34 5.73
C HIS A 27 -1.60 4.38 4.89
N ILE A 28 -0.54 3.74 5.38
CA ILE A 28 0.75 3.69 4.67
C ILE A 28 0.59 2.96 3.33
N HIS A 29 -0.15 1.85 3.30
CA HIS A 29 -0.46 1.10 2.10
C HIS A 29 -1.13 1.99 1.05
N VAL A 30 -2.24 2.66 1.38
CA VAL A 30 -2.95 3.58 0.49
C VAL A 30 -2.06 4.72 -0.01
N MET A 31 -1.27 5.32 0.89
CA MET A 31 -0.38 6.43 0.52
C MET A 31 0.75 5.98 -0.41
N LEU A 32 1.29 4.78 -0.25
CA LEU A 32 2.32 4.25 -1.16
C LEU A 32 1.73 3.91 -2.54
N ILE A 33 0.49 3.41 -2.61
CA ILE A 33 -0.21 3.25 -3.91
C ILE A 33 -0.33 4.61 -4.61
N PHE A 34 -0.73 5.65 -3.86
CA PHE A 34 -0.83 7.00 -4.40
C PHE A 34 0.53 7.54 -4.87
N VAL A 35 1.60 7.33 -4.10
CA VAL A 35 2.96 7.73 -4.49
C VAL A 35 3.44 6.98 -5.75
N GLU A 36 3.16 5.68 -5.87
CA GLU A 36 3.49 4.89 -7.07
C GLU A 36 2.75 5.38 -8.31
N ALA A 37 1.47 5.72 -8.16
CA ALA A 37 0.69 6.31 -9.26
C ALA A 37 1.27 7.66 -9.72
N LEU A 38 1.68 8.50 -8.77
CA LEU A 38 2.27 9.80 -9.07
C LEU A 38 3.71 9.71 -9.58
N SER A 39 4.47 8.68 -9.19
CA SER A 39 5.86 8.49 -9.66
C SER A 39 5.93 8.20 -11.16
N LYS A 40 4.83 7.70 -11.75
CA LYS A 40 4.67 7.51 -13.20
C LYS A 40 4.45 8.82 -13.96
N ILE A 41 4.13 9.92 -13.27
CA ILE A 41 3.86 11.23 -13.85
C ILE A 41 5.07 12.15 -13.61
N SER A 42 5.97 12.20 -14.59
CA SER A 42 7.26 12.91 -14.50
C SER A 42 7.15 14.38 -14.06
N CYS A 43 6.10 15.10 -14.48
CA CYS A 43 5.92 16.52 -14.14
C CYS A 43 5.49 16.77 -12.69
N LEU A 44 4.96 15.76 -11.99
CA LEU A 44 4.51 15.90 -10.61
C LEU A 44 5.62 15.62 -9.61
N LYS A 45 6.65 14.83 -9.95
CA LYS A 45 7.74 14.44 -9.05
C LYS A 45 8.34 15.63 -8.26
N PRO A 46 8.65 16.79 -8.86
CA PRO A 46 9.23 17.92 -8.12
C PRO A 46 8.28 18.57 -7.11
N LEU A 47 6.96 18.37 -7.29
CA LEU A 47 5.92 18.96 -6.45
C LEU A 47 5.60 18.11 -5.22
N LEU A 48 6.08 16.87 -5.17
CA LEU A 48 5.79 15.93 -4.09
C LEU A 48 6.86 16.06 -3.00
N ALA A 49 6.45 16.63 -1.87
CA ALA A 49 7.27 16.66 -0.65
C ALA A 49 7.20 15.32 0.11
N VAL A 50 7.41 14.20 -0.61
CA VAL A 50 7.36 12.85 -0.01
C VAL A 50 8.48 12.73 1.02
N PRO A 51 8.20 12.25 2.24
CA PRO A 51 9.21 12.10 3.29
C PRO A 51 10.07 10.85 3.05
N TRP A 52 10.84 10.81 1.94
CA TRP A 52 11.56 9.63 1.47
C TRP A 52 12.41 8.94 2.53
N GLN A 53 13.16 9.70 3.34
CA GLN A 53 13.96 9.12 4.42
C GLN A 53 13.09 8.30 5.39
N LYS A 54 11.94 8.84 5.81
CA LYS A 54 11.02 8.13 6.70
C LYS A 54 10.38 6.91 6.03
N VAL A 55 10.13 6.98 4.72
CA VAL A 55 9.63 5.84 3.94
C VAL A 55 10.67 4.72 3.96
N VAL A 56 11.93 5.03 3.66
CA VAL A 56 13.03 4.06 3.66
C VAL A 56 13.23 3.45 5.06
N ASP A 57 13.28 4.26 6.11
CA ASP A 57 13.46 3.79 7.48
C ASP A 57 12.33 2.84 7.91
N PHE A 58 11.09 3.19 7.57
CA PHE A 58 9.92 2.35 7.84
C PHE A 58 9.97 1.03 7.07
N LEU A 59 10.25 1.07 5.76
CA LEU A 59 10.33 -0.12 4.91
C LEU A 59 11.45 -1.06 5.35
N ASN A 60 12.63 -0.53 5.69
CA ASN A 60 13.75 -1.33 6.19
C ASN A 60 13.39 -2.02 7.51
N THR A 61 12.74 -1.30 8.42
CA THR A 61 12.30 -1.89 9.69
C THR A 61 11.21 -2.95 9.49
N LEU A 62 10.29 -2.70 8.54
CA LEU A 62 9.24 -3.64 8.19
C LEU A 62 9.80 -4.91 7.55
N ALA A 63 10.76 -4.77 6.63
CA ALA A 63 11.46 -5.86 5.97
C ALA A 63 12.24 -6.72 6.98
N GLY A 64 12.93 -6.10 7.95
CA GLY A 64 13.64 -6.85 8.99
C GLY A 64 12.73 -7.71 9.88
N LYS A 65 11.46 -7.32 10.05
CA LYS A 65 10.46 -8.08 10.82
C LYS A 65 9.76 -9.15 9.99
N SER A 66 9.62 -8.94 8.68
CA SER A 66 9.09 -9.93 7.74
C SER A 66 10.17 -10.95 7.44
N LYS A 67 10.10 -12.16 8.02
CA LYS A 67 11.10 -13.22 7.79
C LYS A 67 11.20 -13.57 6.30
N GLY A 68 12.17 -12.98 5.60
CA GLY A 68 12.74 -13.48 4.34
C GLY A 68 11.76 -13.81 3.22
N SER A 69 10.65 -13.08 3.10
CA SER A 69 9.75 -13.26 1.96
C SER A 69 10.40 -12.65 0.72
N THR A 70 10.99 -13.49 -0.14
CA THR A 70 11.51 -13.10 -1.46
C THR A 70 10.41 -12.61 -2.41
N LEU A 71 9.13 -12.72 -2.02
CA LEU A 71 7.98 -12.29 -2.81
C LEU A 71 8.00 -10.79 -3.15
N HIS A 72 8.63 -9.94 -2.35
CA HIS A 72 8.65 -8.50 -2.63
C HIS A 72 9.53 -8.12 -3.83
N GLN A 73 10.42 -9.02 -4.27
CA GLN A 73 11.25 -8.83 -5.47
C GLN A 73 10.58 -9.38 -6.74
N ASN A 74 9.49 -10.15 -6.62
CA ASN A 74 8.75 -10.61 -7.78
C ASN A 74 7.98 -9.46 -8.43
N SER A 75 7.92 -9.47 -9.76
CA SER A 75 7.11 -8.53 -10.54
C SER A 75 5.60 -8.77 -10.40
N GLU A 76 5.21 -9.97 -9.96
CA GLU A 76 3.82 -10.36 -9.73
C GLU A 76 3.22 -9.62 -8.54
N PHE A 77 1.95 -9.26 -8.65
CA PHE A 77 1.20 -8.56 -7.61
C PHE A 77 1.05 -9.44 -6.36
N PRO A 78 1.38 -8.97 -5.14
CA PRO A 78 1.26 -9.80 -3.94
C PRO A 78 -0.20 -10.11 -3.58
N HIS A 79 -0.50 -11.40 -3.48
CA HIS A 79 -1.82 -11.91 -3.12
C HIS A 79 -1.76 -13.19 -2.26
N SER A 80 -2.85 -13.45 -1.55
CA SER A 80 -3.02 -14.66 -0.74
C SER A 80 -3.75 -15.72 -1.59
N ARG A 81 -3.07 -16.76 -2.07
CA ARG A 81 -3.66 -17.83 -2.94
C ARG A 81 -4.79 -18.66 -2.30
N THR A 82 -5.35 -18.22 -1.18
CA THR A 82 -6.44 -18.88 -0.44
C THR A 82 -7.75 -18.11 -0.62
N ASN A 83 -8.71 -18.77 -1.27
CA ASN A 83 -10.08 -18.34 -1.60
C ASN A 83 -10.67 -17.29 -0.64
N GLY A 84 -10.68 -16.03 -1.06
CA GLY A 84 -11.40 -14.94 -0.39
C GLY A 84 -10.58 -14.05 0.57
N THR A 85 -9.27 -14.29 0.75
CA THR A 85 -8.40 -13.46 1.62
C THR A 85 -7.46 -12.53 0.84
N GLU A 86 -7.80 -12.26 -0.42
CA GLU A 86 -6.96 -11.55 -1.38
C GLU A 86 -7.10 -10.02 -1.32
N HIS A 87 -8.04 -9.50 -0.53
CA HIS A 87 -8.31 -8.07 -0.43
C HIS A 87 -8.03 -7.54 0.96
N CYS A 88 -7.47 -6.34 1.03
CA CYS A 88 -7.50 -5.53 2.23
C CYS A 88 -8.76 -4.64 2.21
N PRO A 89 -9.38 -4.31 3.36
CA PRO A 89 -10.54 -3.41 3.40
C PRO A 89 -10.31 -2.08 2.66
N GLU A 90 -9.10 -1.53 2.80
CA GLU A 90 -8.73 -0.30 2.11
C GLU A 90 -8.72 -0.42 0.57
N ASP A 91 -8.58 -1.61 -0.01
CA ASP A 91 -8.63 -1.80 -1.47
C ASP A 91 -10.01 -1.38 -2.02
N PHE A 92 -11.07 -1.75 -1.31
CA PHE A 92 -12.45 -1.41 -1.68
C PHE A 92 -12.71 0.10 -1.58
N LEU A 93 -12.05 0.78 -0.63
CA LEU A 93 -12.17 2.23 -0.47
C LEU A 93 -11.58 2.99 -1.67
N ILE A 94 -10.52 2.47 -2.26
CA ILE A 94 -9.75 3.19 -3.29
C ILE A 94 -9.93 2.66 -4.71
N ARG A 95 -10.56 1.49 -4.92
CA ARG A 95 -10.66 0.83 -6.25
C ARG A 95 -11.21 1.69 -7.39
N ARG A 96 -12.03 2.71 -7.09
CA ARG A 96 -12.62 3.62 -8.10
C ARG A 96 -11.91 4.96 -8.21
N GLN A 97 -10.87 5.19 -7.42
CA GLN A 97 -10.07 6.39 -7.51
C GLN A 97 -9.21 6.35 -8.76
N ILE A 98 -9.19 7.43 -9.54
CA ILE A 98 -8.49 7.50 -10.84
C ILE A 98 -7.02 7.10 -10.71
N TRP A 99 -6.36 7.52 -9.63
CA TRP A 99 -4.96 7.21 -9.36
C TRP A 99 -4.70 5.76 -8.97
N ALA A 100 -5.71 5.00 -8.54
CA ALA A 100 -5.54 3.63 -8.06
C ALA A 100 -5.80 2.56 -9.15
N GLN A 101 -6.37 2.93 -10.30
CA GLN A 101 -6.91 1.97 -11.27
C GLN A 101 -5.88 0.98 -11.83
N LEU A 102 -4.60 1.36 -11.88
CA LEU A 102 -3.50 0.53 -12.39
C LEU A 102 -2.74 -0.24 -11.30
N TYR A 103 -3.25 -0.24 -10.07
CA TYR A 103 -2.58 -0.90 -8.94
C TYR A 103 -2.82 -2.41 -8.91
N TRP A 104 -4.05 -2.87 -9.21
CA TRP A 104 -4.41 -4.29 -9.18
C TRP A 104 -4.34 -4.95 -10.57
N PRO A 105 -4.23 -6.28 -10.64
CA PRO A 105 -4.42 -7.05 -11.87
C PRO A 105 -5.81 -6.84 -12.49
N THR A 106 -5.94 -7.14 -13.79
CA THR A 106 -7.25 -7.09 -14.45
C THR A 106 -8.21 -8.12 -13.84
N GLY A 107 -9.46 -7.72 -13.63
CA GLY A 107 -10.49 -8.58 -13.05
C GLY A 107 -10.36 -8.84 -11.55
N TRP A 108 -9.49 -8.10 -10.85
CA TRP A 108 -9.20 -8.33 -9.43
C TRP A 108 -10.44 -8.34 -8.53
N PHE A 109 -11.48 -7.57 -8.87
CA PHE A 109 -12.69 -7.45 -8.06
C PHE A 109 -13.91 -8.17 -8.66
N ASP A 110 -13.76 -8.93 -9.74
CA ASP A 110 -14.90 -9.48 -10.50
C ASP A 110 -15.66 -10.57 -9.71
N GLU A 111 -14.96 -11.32 -8.87
CA GLU A 111 -15.54 -12.40 -8.06
C GLU A 111 -16.11 -11.91 -6.71
N VAL A 112 -15.95 -10.62 -6.39
CA VAL A 112 -16.42 -10.05 -5.12
C VAL A 112 -17.91 -9.73 -5.19
N LYS A 113 -18.72 -10.60 -4.57
CA LYS A 113 -20.20 -10.44 -4.54
C LYS A 113 -20.68 -9.28 -3.67
N THR A 114 -19.94 -8.92 -2.62
CA THR A 114 -20.23 -7.76 -1.76
C THR A 114 -18.98 -7.26 -1.07
N ASP A 115 -18.81 -5.93 -1.00
CA ASP A 115 -17.69 -5.29 -0.31
C ASP A 115 -17.85 -5.32 1.24
N LEU A 116 -19.00 -5.80 1.74
CA LEU A 116 -19.39 -5.78 3.15
C LEU A 116 -19.29 -7.16 3.82
N ASP A 117 -18.75 -8.18 3.16
CA ASP A 117 -18.60 -9.49 3.80
C ASP A 117 -17.42 -9.45 4.79
N GLU A 118 -17.72 -9.11 6.04
CA GLU A 118 -16.75 -9.03 7.14
C GLU A 118 -15.96 -10.33 7.33
N ARG A 119 -16.49 -11.47 6.87
CA ARG A 119 -15.81 -12.78 6.90
C ARG A 119 -14.58 -12.85 5.99
N LEU A 120 -14.44 -11.93 5.03
CA LEU A 120 -13.28 -11.85 4.14
C LEU A 120 -12.02 -11.32 4.85
N PHE A 121 -12.17 -10.67 6.02
CA PHE A 121 -11.09 -9.92 6.66
C PHE A 121 -10.66 -10.52 8.01
N THR A 122 -10.03 -11.69 7.99
CA THR A 122 -9.32 -12.13 9.20
C THR A 122 -8.13 -11.22 9.47
N HIS A 123 -8.07 -10.60 10.66
CA HIS A 123 -7.08 -9.57 11.02
C HIS A 123 -5.62 -10.00 10.76
N LEU A 124 -5.31 -11.29 10.97
CA LEU A 124 -3.96 -11.85 10.78
C LEU A 124 -3.59 -12.06 9.30
N SER A 125 -4.52 -12.50 8.45
CA SER A 125 -4.26 -12.69 7.01
C SER A 125 -4.12 -11.33 6.29
N ALA A 126 -4.98 -10.38 6.66
CA ALA A 126 -4.93 -9.01 6.15
C ALA A 126 -3.62 -8.30 6.54
N ARG A 127 -3.08 -8.56 7.74
CA ARG A 127 -1.79 -8.00 8.16
C ARG A 127 -0.66 -8.46 7.25
N LYS A 128 -0.50 -9.77 7.06
CA LYS A 128 0.60 -10.31 6.23
C LYS A 128 0.50 -9.76 4.80
N LEU A 129 -0.69 -9.76 4.22
CA LEU A 129 -0.93 -9.24 2.88
C LEU A 129 -0.55 -7.75 2.75
N ARG A 130 -0.92 -6.90 3.73
CA ARG A 130 -0.51 -5.49 3.75
C ARG A 130 1.00 -5.32 3.78
N VAL A 131 1.67 -6.06 4.67
CA VAL A 131 3.13 -6.02 4.77
C VAL A 131 3.76 -6.38 3.42
N ASP A 132 3.25 -7.44 2.78
CA ASP A 132 3.77 -7.90 1.51
C ASP A 132 3.61 -6.86 0.39
N ARG A 133 2.45 -6.23 0.31
CA ARG A 133 2.13 -5.17 -0.66
C ARG A 133 2.88 -3.87 -0.40
N ILE A 134 3.06 -3.48 0.86
CA ILE A 134 3.83 -2.28 1.24
C ILE A 134 5.28 -2.43 0.81
N LEU A 135 5.90 -3.59 1.09
CA LEU A 135 7.28 -3.86 0.69
C LEU A 135 7.43 -3.94 -0.83
N TRP A 136 6.48 -4.59 -1.52
CA TRP A 136 6.44 -4.64 -2.99
C TRP A 136 6.31 -3.25 -3.62
N LEU A 137 5.44 -2.39 -3.08
CA LEU A 137 5.33 -0.98 -3.50
C LEU A 137 6.66 -0.23 -3.27
N GLY A 138 7.33 -0.48 -2.16
CA GLY A 138 8.65 0.09 -1.86
C GLY A 138 9.68 -0.19 -2.95
N VAL A 139 9.73 -1.42 -3.46
CA VAL A 139 10.63 -1.80 -4.57
C VAL A 139 10.27 -1.09 -5.88
N ARG A 140 8.98 -0.86 -6.16
CA ARG A 140 8.52 -0.22 -7.40
C ARG A 140 8.70 1.28 -7.45
N ILE A 141 8.76 1.92 -6.29
CA ILE A 141 8.89 3.38 -6.17
C ILE A 141 10.37 3.81 -6.18
N ALA A 142 11.28 2.91 -5.81
CA ALA A 142 12.73 3.10 -5.88
C ALA A 142 13.22 3.19 -7.33
#